data_AF-A0A4Q2DRA3-F1
#
_entry.id   AF-A0A4Q2DRA3-F1
#
_cell.length_a   1.000
_cell.length_b   1.000
_cell.length_c   1.000
_cell.angle_alpha   90.00
_cell.angle_beta   90.00
_cell.angle_gamma   90.00
#
_symmetry.space_group_name_H-M   'P 1'
#
loop_
_entity.id
_entity.type
_entity.pdbx_description
1 polymer ?
#
loop_
_entity_poly.entity_id
_entity_poly.type
_entity_poly.pdbx_seq_one_letter_code
_entity_poly.pdbx_strand_id
1 'polypeptide(L)'
;MLSMTEINERAERFYPLCSPWQAVNEYDDLVAVVRKVWYEGNIYIDQVPVALFSPILARLQQQLQDRVLLDQVAASPDQLKNTFGFVNGATKLVDTQEDRLTAVRGQLEQLLAGSTTQGQKPTWAERISWTPYSKPTAIWWSDDHGKGFPTLILELTAVPGLNGDPLHKAVVDYATIVLHEKHHKNREVTNFPTILLGIAGSQLRAAAAICVGSSIYISTLISFNAAAPIGFHSTSDTLTLARVFQSLFEFRLQLEAYDRSITTSNTRGDIELRDRFSGSLFPIPTPVHSGVILPGLTYRGFLSSKTGQTTHSLVNLGKETTAKYVATLNDGTEVVVKFTASYNSAAHRLLSDSGLAPRLYFCERVMGDLAMVVMERVRNCVPLAYLLNHGPEGTGSGVDFVVKKVEEAVRLLHEREIVFGNLREENILCVAASKSSVASVLLVDFDWAAKDGEGRYPAALNDSGKSDSDEKTTGDCQWAEGAEPFGVMKKAHDVWQVERLKKMINDSVTI
;
A
#
# COMPACT_ATOMS: atom_id res chain seq x y z
N MET A 1 3.44 26.40 -14.97
CA MET A 1 3.01 25.26 -15.81
C MET A 1 3.82 25.31 -17.09
N LEU A 2 4.57 24.26 -17.40
CA LEU A 2 5.22 24.13 -18.70
C LEU A 2 4.18 23.74 -19.75
N SER A 3 4.37 24.17 -20.99
CA SER A 3 3.47 23.83 -22.09
C SER A 3 3.67 22.38 -22.56
N MET A 4 2.63 21.73 -23.10
CA MET A 4 2.71 20.36 -23.63
C MET A 4 3.80 20.22 -24.71
N THR A 5 4.07 21.29 -25.45
CA THR A 5 5.15 21.38 -26.44
C THR A 5 6.54 21.26 -25.80
N GLU A 6 6.77 21.92 -24.66
CA GLU A 6 8.04 21.82 -23.92
C GLU A 6 8.23 20.46 -23.25
N ILE A 7 7.15 19.77 -22.88
CA ILE A 7 7.18 18.39 -22.36
C ILE A 7 7.61 17.42 -23.48
N ASN A 8 7.05 17.58 -24.68
CA ASN A 8 7.39 16.76 -25.85
C ASN A 8 8.84 17.00 -26.33
N GLU A 9 9.30 18.26 -26.41
CA GLU A 9 10.68 18.57 -26.80
C GLU A 9 11.71 18.06 -25.78
N ARG A 10 11.37 18.06 -24.48
CA ARG A 10 12.21 17.44 -23.44
C ARG A 10 12.20 15.92 -23.55
N ALA A 11 11.09 15.28 -23.88
CA ALA A 11 11.05 13.83 -24.07
C ALA A 11 11.93 13.37 -25.25
N GLU A 12 11.92 14.11 -26.37
CA GLU A 12 12.69 13.79 -27.57
C GLU A 12 14.20 14.07 -27.46
N ARG A 13 14.61 15.09 -26.70
CA ARG A 13 16.04 15.47 -26.57
C ARG A 13 16.91 14.48 -25.79
N PHE A 14 16.33 13.62 -24.95
CA PHE A 14 17.11 12.70 -24.12
C PHE A 14 17.18 11.26 -24.63
N TYR A 15 16.38 10.88 -25.64
CA TYR A 15 16.35 9.52 -26.18
C TYR A 15 16.11 9.54 -27.70
N PRO A 16 17.17 9.67 -28.52
CA PRO A 16 17.03 9.52 -29.96
C PRO A 16 16.87 8.01 -30.28
N LEU A 17 15.74 7.64 -30.88
CA LEU A 17 15.48 6.37 -31.61
C LEU A 17 15.40 5.04 -30.83
N CYS A 18 15.25 5.04 -29.50
CA CYS A 18 14.66 3.92 -28.76
C CYS A 18 13.59 4.49 -27.82
N SER A 19 12.41 3.87 -27.79
CA SER A 19 11.34 4.35 -26.92
C SER A 19 11.80 4.31 -25.46
N PRO A 20 11.56 5.34 -24.62
CA PRO A 20 12.03 5.38 -23.22
C PRO A 20 11.58 4.16 -22.38
N TRP A 21 10.62 3.39 -22.88
CA TRP A 21 10.09 2.16 -22.31
C TRP A 21 10.95 0.91 -22.53
N GLN A 22 11.86 0.90 -23.52
CA GLN A 22 12.65 -0.27 -23.90
C GLN A 22 13.83 -0.56 -22.94
N ALA A 23 14.09 0.34 -22.00
CA ALA A 23 15.21 0.26 -21.06
C ALA A 23 14.79 0.19 -19.58
N VAL A 24 13.49 0.09 -19.25
CA VAL A 24 13.03 -0.03 -17.86
C VAL A 24 13.23 -1.46 -17.39
N ASN A 25 14.41 -1.73 -16.82
CA ASN A 25 14.75 -3.04 -16.25
C ASN A 25 14.63 -3.04 -14.73
N GLU A 26 14.80 -1.87 -14.10
CA GLU A 26 14.83 -1.73 -12.65
C GLU A 26 13.85 -0.66 -12.14
N TYR A 27 13.59 -0.69 -10.83
CA TYR A 27 12.69 0.26 -10.17
C TYR A 27 13.16 1.72 -10.30
N ASP A 28 14.46 1.97 -10.24
CA ASP A 28 15.00 3.32 -10.35
C ASP A 28 14.80 3.92 -11.75
N ASP A 29 14.90 3.09 -12.81
CA ASP A 29 14.58 3.49 -14.18
C ASP A 29 13.10 3.87 -14.29
N LEU A 30 12.21 3.08 -13.68
CA LEU A 30 10.77 3.32 -13.67
C LEU A 30 10.44 4.67 -13.02
N VAL A 31 10.98 4.92 -11.82
CA VAL A 31 10.76 6.17 -11.09
C VAL A 31 11.35 7.36 -11.86
N ALA A 32 12.52 7.19 -12.48
CA ALA A 32 13.16 8.23 -13.28
C ALA A 32 12.32 8.60 -14.51
N VAL A 33 11.85 7.61 -15.27
CA VAL A 33 10.99 7.82 -16.44
C VAL A 33 9.71 8.54 -16.04
N VAL A 34 9.04 8.07 -14.98
CA VAL A 34 7.76 8.64 -14.57
C VAL A 34 7.91 10.04 -14.02
N ARG A 35 8.92 10.32 -13.18
CA ARG A 35 9.18 11.70 -12.71
C ARG A 35 9.56 12.66 -13.83
N LYS A 36 10.29 12.15 -14.84
CA LYS A 36 10.74 12.95 -15.99
C LYS A 36 9.58 13.34 -16.90
N VAL A 37 8.58 12.46 -17.05
CA VAL A 37 7.39 12.73 -17.87
C VAL A 37 6.31 13.45 -17.06
N TRP A 38 6.14 13.10 -15.78
CA TRP A 38 5.14 13.67 -14.87
C TRP A 38 5.83 14.19 -13.61
N TYR A 39 6.01 15.52 -13.52
CA TYR A 39 6.70 16.21 -12.41
C TYR A 39 6.15 15.89 -11.00
N GLU A 40 4.93 15.35 -10.89
CA GLU A 40 4.22 15.13 -9.63
C GLU A 40 3.92 13.65 -9.32
N GLY A 41 4.26 12.72 -10.23
CA GLY A 41 3.94 11.30 -10.11
C GLY A 41 5.00 10.54 -9.31
N ASN A 42 4.63 9.95 -8.17
CA ASN A 42 5.46 8.95 -7.49
C ASN A 42 4.88 7.56 -7.70
N ILE A 43 5.74 6.56 -7.90
CA ILE A 43 5.35 5.15 -8.00
C ILE A 43 5.88 4.41 -6.78
N TYR A 44 5.05 3.54 -6.23
CA TYR A 44 5.34 2.69 -5.09
C TYR A 44 4.93 1.25 -5.42
N ILE A 45 5.92 0.37 -5.49
CA ILE A 45 5.70 -1.06 -5.69
C ILE A 45 5.88 -1.75 -4.34
N ASP A 46 4.88 -2.53 -3.93
CA ASP A 46 4.88 -3.39 -2.74
C ASP A 46 5.18 -2.67 -1.41
N GLN A 47 4.95 -1.35 -1.35
CA GLN A 47 5.12 -0.53 -0.14
C GLN A 47 3.79 -0.29 0.58
N VAL A 48 2.72 0.03 -0.17
CA VAL A 48 1.38 0.24 0.38
C VAL A 48 0.42 -0.72 -0.31
N PRO A 49 -0.31 -1.57 0.42
CA PRO A 49 -1.19 -2.55 -0.19
C PRO A 49 -2.33 -1.88 -0.96
N VAL A 50 -2.44 -2.19 -2.24
CA VAL A 50 -3.58 -1.76 -3.09
C VAL A 50 -4.92 -2.26 -2.55
N ALA A 51 -4.90 -3.43 -1.88
CA ALA A 51 -6.03 -4.00 -1.16
C ALA A 51 -6.67 -3.04 -0.12
N LEU A 52 -5.93 -2.04 0.37
CA LEU A 52 -6.44 -1.05 1.32
C LEU A 52 -7.48 -0.09 0.68
N PHE A 53 -7.44 0.10 -0.63
CA PHE A 53 -8.23 1.12 -1.34
C PHE A 53 -9.21 0.56 -2.38
N SER A 54 -9.16 -0.75 -2.67
CA SER A 54 -10.07 -1.37 -3.62
C SER A 54 -10.51 -2.74 -3.12
N PRO A 55 -11.78 -2.91 -2.67
CA PRO A 55 -12.31 -4.20 -2.26
C PRO A 55 -12.27 -5.27 -3.35
N ILE A 56 -12.36 -4.87 -4.61
CA ILE A 56 -12.28 -5.78 -5.76
C ILE A 56 -10.86 -6.34 -5.86
N LEU A 57 -9.84 -5.47 -5.84
CA LEU A 57 -8.45 -5.89 -5.92
C LEU A 57 -7.98 -6.61 -4.65
N ALA A 58 -8.54 -6.27 -3.48
CA ALA A 58 -8.28 -6.96 -2.22
C ALA A 58 -8.69 -8.44 -2.28
N ARG A 59 -9.90 -8.71 -2.78
CA ARG A 59 -10.40 -10.08 -2.97
C ARG A 59 -9.63 -10.84 -4.05
N LEU A 60 -9.24 -10.17 -5.14
CA LEU A 60 -8.38 -10.76 -6.16
C LEU A 60 -7.03 -11.19 -5.56
N GLN A 61 -6.40 -10.30 -4.79
CA GLN A 61 -5.14 -10.58 -4.11
C GLN A 61 -5.27 -11.79 -3.18
N GLN A 62 -6.31 -11.83 -2.35
CA GLN A 62 -6.54 -12.96 -1.45
C GLN A 62 -6.76 -14.27 -2.22
N GLN A 63 -7.59 -14.25 -3.27
CA GLN A 63 -7.89 -15.44 -4.08
C GLN A 63 -6.64 -15.99 -4.81
N LEU A 64 -5.73 -15.12 -5.25
CA LEU A 64 -4.51 -15.54 -5.94
C LEU A 64 -3.38 -15.98 -4.99
N GLN A 65 -3.32 -15.41 -3.78
CA GLN A 65 -2.25 -15.70 -2.80
C GLN A 65 -2.61 -16.87 -1.86
N ASP A 66 -3.90 -17.10 -1.61
CA ASP A 66 -4.37 -18.26 -0.84
C ASP A 66 -4.59 -19.46 -1.76
N ARG A 67 -3.75 -20.48 -1.61
CA ARG A 67 -3.81 -21.72 -2.41
C ARG A 67 -5.15 -22.44 -2.28
N VAL A 68 -5.78 -22.43 -1.11
CA VAL A 68 -7.06 -23.09 -0.88
C VAL A 68 -8.17 -22.36 -1.64
N LEU A 69 -8.16 -21.03 -1.63
CA LEU A 69 -9.12 -20.22 -2.39
C LEU A 69 -8.90 -20.36 -3.90
N LEU A 70 -7.65 -20.33 -4.36
CA LEU A 70 -7.33 -20.51 -5.78
C LEU A 70 -7.81 -21.89 -6.28
N ASP A 71 -7.63 -22.94 -5.47
CA ASP A 71 -8.06 -24.29 -5.83
C ASP A 71 -9.58 -24.46 -5.90
N GLN A 72 -10.36 -23.57 -5.29
CA GLN A 72 -11.82 -23.54 -5.39
C GLN A 72 -12.31 -22.88 -6.68
N VAL A 73 -11.46 -22.14 -7.40
CA VAL A 73 -11.83 -21.54 -8.68
C VAL A 73 -12.07 -22.64 -9.71
N ALA A 74 -13.27 -22.64 -10.30
CA ALA A 74 -13.63 -23.59 -11.32
C ALA A 74 -12.97 -23.23 -12.66
N ALA A 75 -12.25 -24.18 -13.25
CA ALA A 75 -11.69 -24.04 -14.60
C ALA A 75 -12.47 -24.93 -15.58
N SER A 76 -13.11 -24.33 -16.58
CA SER A 76 -13.86 -25.07 -17.59
C SER A 76 -12.94 -25.84 -18.54
N PRO A 77 -13.42 -26.88 -19.23
CA PRO A 77 -12.62 -27.59 -20.24
C PRO A 77 -12.07 -26.67 -21.34
N ASP A 78 -12.84 -25.66 -21.75
CA ASP A 78 -12.39 -24.67 -22.74
C ASP A 78 -11.28 -23.77 -22.18
N GLN A 79 -11.37 -23.37 -20.91
CA GLN A 79 -10.31 -22.60 -20.25
C GLN A 79 -9.02 -23.41 -20.13
N LEU A 80 -9.12 -24.69 -19.78
CA LEU A 80 -7.97 -25.59 -19.73
C LEU A 80 -7.34 -25.75 -21.11
N LYS A 81 -8.15 -25.94 -22.15
CA LYS A 81 -7.69 -26.03 -23.55
C LYS A 81 -6.96 -24.75 -23.99
N ASN A 82 -7.55 -23.59 -23.72
CA ASN A 82 -6.95 -22.31 -24.09
C ASN A 82 -5.69 -22.01 -23.27
N THR A 83 -5.67 -22.37 -21.98
CA THR A 83 -4.49 -22.25 -21.12
C THR A 83 -3.37 -23.14 -21.62
N PHE A 84 -3.66 -24.39 -21.97
CA PHE A 84 -2.66 -25.29 -22.56
C PHE A 84 -2.14 -24.74 -23.90
N GLY A 85 -3.03 -24.20 -24.74
CA GLY A 85 -2.65 -23.48 -25.96
C GLY A 85 -1.74 -22.30 -25.69
N PHE A 86 -2.03 -21.52 -24.64
CA PHE A 86 -1.20 -20.39 -24.20
C PHE A 86 0.19 -20.87 -23.76
N VAL A 87 0.29 -21.90 -22.90
CA VAL A 87 1.59 -22.43 -22.44
C VAL A 87 2.43 -22.92 -23.62
N ASN A 88 1.82 -23.62 -24.58
CA ASN A 88 2.51 -24.00 -25.82
C ASN A 88 2.99 -22.79 -26.61
N GLY A 89 2.16 -21.76 -26.79
CA GLY A 89 2.54 -20.53 -27.49
C GLY A 89 3.63 -19.74 -26.78
N ALA A 90 3.59 -19.67 -25.45
CA ALA A 90 4.51 -18.94 -24.59
C ALA A 90 5.90 -19.58 -24.50
N THR A 91 5.99 -20.91 -24.65
CA THR A 91 7.24 -21.68 -24.57
C THR A 91 7.91 -21.91 -25.93
N LYS A 92 7.23 -21.61 -27.04
CA LYS A 92 7.85 -21.68 -28.38
C LYS A 92 9.08 -20.78 -28.47
N LEU A 93 10.11 -21.25 -29.16
CA LEU A 93 11.19 -20.37 -29.63
C LEU A 93 10.62 -19.51 -30.76
N VAL A 94 10.83 -18.20 -30.66
CA VAL A 94 10.34 -17.21 -31.63
C VAL A 94 11.44 -16.19 -31.87
N ASP A 95 11.52 -15.68 -33.09
CA ASP A 95 12.58 -14.74 -33.48
C ASP A 95 12.20 -13.29 -33.15
N THR A 96 10.90 -12.97 -33.12
CA THR A 96 10.40 -11.61 -32.88
C THR A 96 9.31 -11.52 -31.82
N GLN A 97 9.07 -10.31 -31.31
CA GLN A 97 7.96 -10.00 -30.40
C GLN A 97 6.60 -10.14 -31.07
N GLU A 98 6.52 -9.87 -32.38
CA GLU A 98 5.28 -10.04 -33.16
C GLU A 98 4.93 -11.52 -33.34
N ASP A 99 5.93 -12.39 -33.54
CA ASP A 99 5.74 -13.85 -33.57
C ASP A 99 5.27 -14.37 -32.21
N ARG A 100 5.85 -13.88 -31.10
CA ARG A 100 5.38 -14.21 -29.76
C ARG A 100 3.91 -13.84 -29.60
N LEU A 101 3.55 -12.60 -29.94
CA LEU A 101 2.18 -12.12 -29.82
C LEU A 101 1.23 -12.97 -30.66
N THR A 102 1.58 -13.25 -31.91
CA THR A 102 0.79 -14.10 -32.81
C THR A 102 0.56 -15.50 -32.22
N ALA A 103 1.57 -16.07 -31.55
CA ALA A 103 1.48 -17.39 -30.95
C ALA A 103 0.52 -17.47 -29.74
N VAL A 104 0.29 -16.38 -29.01
CA VAL A 104 -0.51 -16.39 -27.77
C VAL A 104 -1.80 -15.57 -27.83
N ARG A 105 -1.92 -14.62 -28.77
CA ARG A 105 -3.03 -13.65 -28.86
C ARG A 105 -4.40 -14.30 -28.81
N GLY A 106 -4.64 -15.29 -29.68
CA GLY A 106 -5.95 -15.95 -29.74
C GLY A 106 -6.34 -16.61 -28.41
N GLN A 107 -5.36 -17.14 -27.67
CA GLN A 107 -5.61 -17.78 -26.37
C GLN A 107 -5.88 -16.73 -25.29
N LEU A 108 -5.11 -15.64 -25.26
CA LEU A 108 -5.31 -14.54 -24.33
C LEU A 108 -6.67 -13.87 -24.52
N GLU A 109 -7.13 -13.71 -25.76
CA GLU A 109 -8.49 -13.20 -26.03
C GLU A 109 -9.55 -14.10 -25.41
N GLN A 110 -9.46 -15.42 -25.59
CA GLN A 110 -10.43 -16.36 -25.02
C GLN A 110 -10.37 -16.40 -23.48
N LEU A 111 -9.17 -16.32 -22.90
CA LEU A 111 -8.95 -16.41 -21.46
C LEU A 111 -9.34 -15.14 -20.70
N LEU A 112 -9.14 -13.95 -21.30
CA LEU A 112 -9.32 -12.66 -20.61
C LEU A 112 -10.54 -11.86 -21.10
N ALA A 113 -11.13 -12.18 -22.25
CA ALA A 113 -12.40 -11.61 -22.70
C ALA A 113 -13.61 -12.54 -22.51
N GLY A 114 -13.38 -13.86 -22.35
CA GLY A 114 -14.44 -14.88 -22.25
C GLY A 114 -15.03 -15.28 -23.61
N SER A 115 -15.78 -16.38 -23.66
CA SER A 115 -16.34 -16.93 -24.91
C SER A 115 -17.69 -16.32 -25.34
N THR A 116 -18.18 -15.29 -24.65
CA THR A 116 -19.55 -14.77 -24.85
C THR A 116 -19.60 -13.25 -24.97
N THR A 117 -20.65 -12.78 -25.63
CA THR A 117 -21.11 -11.41 -25.93
C THR A 117 -21.15 -10.39 -24.76
N GLN A 118 -20.57 -10.69 -23.60
CA GLN A 118 -20.59 -9.87 -22.38
C GLN A 118 -19.25 -9.21 -22.02
N GLY A 119 -18.12 -9.64 -22.60
CA GLY A 119 -16.81 -9.06 -22.30
C GLY A 119 -16.33 -8.11 -23.41
N GLN A 120 -15.85 -6.91 -23.03
CA GLN A 120 -15.20 -6.01 -23.98
C GLN A 120 -13.94 -6.64 -24.57
N LYS A 121 -13.78 -6.49 -25.88
CA LYS A 121 -12.57 -6.95 -26.58
C LYS A 121 -11.40 -6.02 -26.25
N PRO A 122 -10.18 -6.56 -26.12
CA PRO A 122 -9.00 -5.74 -25.94
C PRO A 122 -8.72 -4.86 -27.17
N THR A 123 -8.19 -3.68 -26.91
CA THR A 123 -7.48 -2.87 -27.93
C THR A 123 -6.04 -3.38 -28.02
N TRP A 124 -5.65 -3.98 -29.14
CA TRP A 124 -4.32 -4.55 -29.34
C TRP A 124 -3.35 -3.59 -30.02
N ALA A 125 -2.17 -3.44 -29.44
CA ALA A 125 -1.00 -2.75 -30.02
C ALA A 125 -1.33 -1.38 -30.67
N GLU A 126 -2.35 -0.70 -30.17
CA GLU A 126 -2.79 0.60 -30.66
C GLU A 126 -2.15 1.69 -29.81
N ARG A 127 -1.60 2.71 -30.47
CA ARG A 127 -1.13 3.89 -29.76
C ARG A 127 -2.33 4.64 -29.20
N ILE A 128 -2.33 4.91 -27.90
CA ILE A 128 -3.37 5.72 -27.28
C ILE A 128 -3.17 7.16 -27.74
N SER A 129 -4.06 7.65 -28.61
CA SER A 129 -3.90 8.88 -29.39
C SER A 129 -3.63 10.14 -28.56
N TRP A 130 -4.20 10.20 -27.36
CA TRP A 130 -4.07 11.34 -26.43
C TRP A 130 -2.92 11.19 -25.44
N THR A 131 -2.17 10.08 -25.48
CA THR A 131 -0.97 9.93 -24.67
C THR A 131 0.29 10.00 -25.53
N PRO A 132 1.33 10.72 -25.08
CA PRO A 132 2.63 10.64 -25.72
C PRO A 132 3.24 9.27 -25.42
N TYR A 133 3.60 8.52 -26.47
CA TYR A 133 4.40 7.29 -26.44
C TYR A 133 3.80 6.00 -25.85
N SER A 134 2.64 5.99 -25.16
CA SER A 134 2.05 4.74 -24.66
C SER A 134 1.46 3.87 -25.78
N LYS A 135 1.93 2.62 -25.82
CA LYS A 135 1.52 1.59 -26.79
C LYS A 135 1.61 0.21 -26.12
N PRO A 136 0.76 -0.07 -25.13
CA PRO A 136 0.70 -1.38 -24.50
C PRO A 136 0.39 -2.47 -25.52
N THR A 137 0.80 -3.69 -25.19
CA THR A 137 0.48 -4.86 -26.02
C THR A 137 -1.03 -5.03 -26.14
N ALA A 138 -1.77 -4.94 -25.04
CA ALA A 138 -3.23 -4.87 -25.05
C ALA A 138 -3.80 -4.12 -23.84
N ILE A 139 -4.98 -3.52 -24.03
CA ILE A 139 -5.77 -2.90 -22.95
C ILE A 139 -7.21 -3.38 -23.03
N TRP A 140 -7.77 -3.72 -21.88
CA TRP A 140 -9.21 -3.86 -21.70
C TRP A 140 -9.73 -2.60 -20.99
N TRP A 141 -10.72 -1.97 -21.59
CA TRP A 141 -11.38 -0.79 -21.05
C TRP A 141 -12.63 -1.19 -20.26
N SER A 142 -13.23 -0.24 -19.53
CA SER A 142 -14.53 -0.43 -18.88
C SER A 142 -15.74 0.07 -19.69
N ASP A 143 -15.48 0.79 -20.78
CA ASP A 143 -16.51 1.29 -21.70
C ASP A 143 -16.01 1.25 -23.15
N ASP A 144 -16.95 1.03 -24.06
CA ASP A 144 -16.70 1.05 -25.50
C ASP A 144 -16.39 2.50 -25.89
N HIS A 145 -15.46 2.71 -26.83
CA HIS A 145 -15.03 4.03 -27.34
C HIS A 145 -14.02 4.83 -26.48
N GLY A 146 -13.27 4.20 -25.57
CA GLY A 146 -12.12 4.86 -24.92
C GLY A 146 -12.48 6.04 -24.00
N LYS A 147 -13.73 6.04 -23.50
CA LYS A 147 -14.23 6.97 -22.48
C LYS A 147 -14.14 6.39 -21.06
N GLY A 148 -14.06 5.07 -20.93
CA GLY A 148 -13.85 4.36 -19.67
C GLY A 148 -12.41 4.41 -19.18
N PHE A 149 -12.13 3.61 -18.16
CA PHE A 149 -10.83 3.46 -17.53
C PHE A 149 -10.23 2.08 -17.87
N PRO A 150 -8.90 1.91 -17.78
CA PRO A 150 -8.29 0.60 -18.00
C PRO A 150 -8.67 -0.35 -16.86
N THR A 151 -9.21 -1.52 -17.19
CA THR A 151 -9.49 -2.59 -16.23
C THR A 151 -8.38 -3.63 -16.19
N LEU A 152 -7.72 -3.86 -17.35
CA LEU A 152 -6.52 -4.68 -17.47
C LEU A 152 -5.56 -4.10 -18.51
N ILE A 153 -4.28 -4.00 -18.16
CA ILE A 153 -3.20 -3.63 -19.09
C ILE A 153 -2.25 -4.83 -19.21
N LEU A 154 -2.03 -5.29 -20.44
CA LEU A 154 -1.10 -6.36 -20.77
C LEU A 154 0.12 -5.79 -21.48
N GLU A 155 1.29 -6.18 -21.00
CA GLU A 155 2.54 -6.03 -21.70
C GLU A 155 3.24 -7.37 -21.89
N LEU A 156 3.76 -7.58 -23.11
CA LEU A 156 4.34 -8.85 -23.52
C LEU A 156 5.71 -8.64 -24.15
N THR A 157 6.64 -9.48 -23.72
CA THR A 157 8.01 -9.54 -24.21
C THR A 157 8.33 -10.97 -24.64
N ALA A 158 9.00 -11.13 -25.79
CA ALA A 158 9.33 -12.46 -26.33
C ALA A 158 10.30 -13.26 -25.46
N VAL A 159 11.28 -12.58 -24.87
CA VAL A 159 12.39 -13.15 -24.09
C VAL A 159 12.53 -12.38 -22.77
N PRO A 160 12.55 -13.04 -21.61
CA PRO A 160 12.83 -12.38 -20.34
C PRO A 160 14.13 -11.57 -20.36
N GLY A 161 14.08 -10.35 -19.82
CA GLY A 161 15.24 -9.46 -19.72
C GLY A 161 15.64 -8.73 -21.01
N LEU A 162 14.92 -8.93 -22.13
CA LEU A 162 15.16 -8.22 -23.39
C LEU A 162 14.03 -7.22 -23.63
N ASN A 163 14.32 -5.93 -23.88
CA ASN A 163 13.32 -4.85 -24.02
C ASN A 163 12.53 -4.47 -22.74
N GLY A 164 13.16 -4.57 -21.57
CA GLY A 164 12.56 -4.17 -20.29
C GLY A 164 11.68 -5.25 -19.65
N ASP A 165 11.39 -5.09 -18.36
CA ASP A 165 10.45 -5.95 -17.66
C ASP A 165 9.00 -5.58 -18.07
N PRO A 166 8.20 -6.55 -18.55
CA PRO A 166 6.87 -6.25 -19.08
C PRO A 166 5.93 -5.72 -18.01
N LEU A 167 6.06 -6.13 -16.74
CA LEU A 167 5.22 -5.59 -15.67
C LEU A 167 5.55 -4.12 -15.41
N HIS A 168 6.83 -3.74 -15.41
CA HIS A 168 7.23 -2.34 -15.29
C HIS A 168 6.72 -1.51 -16.47
N LYS A 169 6.76 -2.04 -17.70
CA LYS A 169 6.15 -1.37 -18.85
C LYS A 169 4.64 -1.15 -18.66
N ALA A 170 3.91 -2.15 -18.17
CA ALA A 170 2.49 -2.02 -17.86
C ALA A 170 2.21 -0.97 -16.78
N VAL A 171 3.09 -0.85 -15.77
CA VAL A 171 3.03 0.21 -14.76
C VAL A 171 3.17 1.59 -15.41
N VAL A 172 4.08 1.72 -16.36
CA VAL A 172 4.29 2.99 -17.05
C VAL A 172 3.12 3.37 -17.95
N ASP A 173 2.55 2.40 -18.69
CA ASP A 173 1.33 2.63 -19.47
C ASP A 173 0.18 3.04 -18.56
N TYR A 174 -0.01 2.33 -17.45
CA TYR A 174 -0.99 2.68 -16.42
C TYR A 174 -0.79 4.12 -15.93
N ALA A 175 0.43 4.48 -15.53
CA ALA A 175 0.76 5.82 -15.06
C ALA A 175 0.46 6.88 -16.11
N THR A 176 0.83 6.62 -17.35
CA THR A 176 0.60 7.50 -18.50
C THR A 176 -0.88 7.78 -18.71
N ILE A 177 -1.71 6.74 -18.59
CA ILE A 177 -3.16 6.83 -18.77
C ILE A 177 -3.78 7.63 -17.62
N VAL A 178 -3.57 7.23 -16.37
CA VAL A 178 -4.30 7.78 -15.21
C VAL A 178 -3.79 9.16 -14.75
N LEU A 179 -2.51 9.47 -15.00
CA LEU A 179 -1.95 10.77 -14.66
C LEU A 179 -2.23 11.85 -15.72
N HIS A 180 -2.72 11.48 -16.90
CA HIS A 180 -3.04 12.42 -17.97
C HIS A 180 -4.10 13.47 -17.55
N GLU A 181 -3.98 14.69 -18.08
CA GLU A 181 -4.87 15.83 -17.75
C GLU A 181 -6.36 15.53 -18.01
N LYS A 182 -6.63 14.70 -19.02
CA LYS A 182 -7.98 14.21 -19.37
C LYS A 182 -8.70 13.59 -18.17
N HIS A 183 -7.95 12.94 -17.28
CA HIS A 183 -8.48 12.24 -16.11
C HIS A 183 -8.37 13.04 -14.81
N HIS A 184 -7.95 14.31 -14.86
CA HIS A 184 -7.79 15.15 -13.67
C HIS A 184 -9.06 15.20 -12.81
N LYS A 185 -10.23 15.39 -13.43
CA LYS A 185 -11.53 15.41 -12.71
C LYS A 185 -11.94 14.02 -12.21
N ASN A 186 -11.49 12.96 -12.87
CA ASN A 186 -11.82 11.58 -12.49
C ASN A 186 -11.03 11.14 -11.24
N ARG A 187 -9.81 11.69 -11.01
CA ARG A 187 -9.03 11.46 -9.78
C ARG A 187 -9.72 11.92 -8.49
N GLU A 188 -10.75 12.76 -8.61
CA GLU A 188 -11.58 13.17 -7.48
C GLU A 188 -12.69 12.17 -7.14
N VAL A 189 -12.95 11.14 -7.97
CA VAL A 189 -14.08 10.21 -7.79
C VAL A 189 -13.69 8.74 -7.87
N THR A 190 -12.58 8.40 -8.51
CA THR A 190 -12.04 7.04 -8.58
C THR A 190 -10.53 7.04 -8.42
N ASN A 191 -9.99 5.94 -7.90
CA ASN A 191 -8.56 5.65 -7.82
C ASN A 191 -8.07 4.75 -8.97
N PHE A 192 -8.86 4.56 -10.03
CA PHE A 192 -8.49 3.79 -11.24
C PHE A 192 -7.94 2.38 -10.92
N PRO A 193 -8.72 1.53 -10.25
CA PRO A 193 -8.26 0.19 -9.92
C PRO A 193 -8.07 -0.63 -11.21
N THR A 194 -6.84 -1.09 -11.47
CA THR A 194 -6.46 -1.78 -12.71
C THR A 194 -5.62 -3.02 -12.42
N ILE A 195 -5.82 -4.08 -13.18
CA ILE A 195 -4.95 -5.25 -13.19
C ILE A 195 -3.82 -5.02 -14.21
N LEU A 196 -2.57 -5.23 -13.79
CA LEU A 196 -1.40 -5.18 -14.66
C LEU A 196 -0.90 -6.60 -14.90
N LEU A 197 -0.70 -6.98 -16.16
CA LEU A 197 -0.25 -8.30 -16.56
C LEU A 197 1.02 -8.17 -17.39
N GLY A 198 2.13 -8.70 -16.89
CA GLY A 198 3.40 -8.80 -17.60
C GLY A 198 3.67 -10.25 -18.01
N ILE A 199 3.94 -10.47 -19.29
CA ILE A 199 4.30 -11.79 -19.83
C ILE A 199 5.68 -11.71 -20.50
N ALA A 200 6.64 -12.51 -20.03
CA ALA A 200 7.97 -12.62 -20.59
C ALA A 200 8.27 -14.09 -20.92
N GLY A 201 8.16 -14.48 -22.19
CA GLY A 201 8.23 -15.90 -22.57
C GLY A 201 7.21 -16.74 -21.78
N SER A 202 7.68 -17.71 -20.99
CA SER A 202 6.85 -18.55 -20.11
C SER A 202 6.56 -17.96 -18.73
N GLN A 203 7.16 -16.81 -18.39
CA GLN A 203 6.93 -16.13 -17.12
C GLN A 203 5.73 -15.21 -17.22
N LEU A 204 4.84 -15.31 -16.24
CA LEU A 204 3.66 -14.46 -16.09
C LEU A 204 3.71 -13.81 -14.71
N ARG A 205 3.53 -12.49 -14.68
CA ARG A 205 3.42 -11.71 -13.44
C ARG A 205 2.15 -10.88 -13.51
N ALA A 206 1.33 -10.95 -12.47
CA ALA A 206 0.19 -10.06 -12.34
C ALA A 206 0.36 -9.16 -11.11
N ALA A 207 -0.04 -7.90 -11.25
CA ALA A 207 -0.09 -6.92 -10.18
C ALA A 207 -1.43 -6.19 -10.20
N ALA A 208 -1.79 -5.57 -9.08
CA ALA A 208 -2.87 -4.63 -8.94
C ALA A 208 -2.30 -3.21 -8.87
N ALA A 209 -2.96 -2.23 -9.47
CA ALA A 209 -2.56 -0.83 -9.43
C ALA A 209 -3.74 0.09 -9.11
N ILE A 210 -3.45 1.18 -8.40
CA ILE A 210 -4.35 2.30 -8.11
C ILE A 210 -3.58 3.63 -8.16
N CYS A 211 -4.31 4.72 -8.35
CA CYS A 211 -3.83 6.09 -8.30
C CYS A 211 -4.56 6.83 -7.18
N VAL A 212 -3.86 7.13 -6.09
CA VAL A 212 -4.39 7.89 -4.95
C VAL A 212 -3.74 9.27 -4.96
N GLY A 213 -4.54 10.28 -5.29
CA GLY A 213 -4.01 11.61 -5.61
C GLY A 213 -3.18 11.57 -6.89
N SER A 214 -1.91 11.98 -6.80
CA SER A 214 -0.93 11.88 -7.89
C SER A 214 0.06 10.72 -7.71
N SER A 215 -0.12 9.88 -6.68
CA SER A 215 0.77 8.75 -6.41
C SER A 215 0.15 7.44 -6.88
N ILE A 216 0.98 6.58 -7.45
CA ILE A 216 0.62 5.27 -7.96
C ILE A 216 1.12 4.21 -6.99
N TYR A 217 0.22 3.33 -6.59
CA TYR A 217 0.53 2.20 -5.71
C TYR A 217 0.26 0.90 -6.46
N ILE A 218 1.22 -0.01 -6.37
CA ILE A 218 1.19 -1.31 -7.04
C ILE A 218 1.42 -2.40 -6.01
N SER A 219 0.64 -3.46 -6.07
CA SER A 219 0.84 -4.68 -5.29
C SER A 219 0.99 -5.88 -6.21
N THR A 220 2.10 -6.59 -6.10
CA THR A 220 2.34 -7.84 -6.81
C THR A 220 1.36 -8.91 -6.31
N LEU A 221 0.56 -9.46 -7.22
CA LEU A 221 -0.47 -10.44 -6.88
C LEU A 221 0.08 -11.85 -6.98
N ILE A 222 0.76 -12.17 -8.09
CA ILE A 222 1.31 -13.50 -8.35
C ILE A 222 2.46 -13.40 -9.36
N SER A 223 3.46 -14.27 -9.16
CA SER A 223 4.50 -14.56 -10.14
C SER A 223 4.47 -16.06 -10.44
N PHE A 224 4.29 -16.41 -11.69
CA PHE A 224 4.15 -17.79 -12.14
C PHE A 224 5.10 -18.04 -13.31
N ASN A 225 5.83 -19.14 -13.26
CA ASN A 225 6.63 -19.60 -14.39
C ASN A 225 5.99 -20.87 -14.92
N ALA A 226 5.39 -20.78 -16.11
CA ALA A 226 4.84 -21.96 -16.75
C ALA A 226 5.99 -22.91 -17.10
N ALA A 227 5.98 -24.11 -16.51
CA ALA A 227 6.89 -25.16 -16.95
C ALA A 227 6.62 -25.53 -18.42
N ALA A 228 7.55 -26.29 -19.00
CA ALA A 228 7.38 -26.79 -20.36
C ALA A 228 6.00 -27.46 -20.54
N PRO A 229 5.38 -27.38 -21.74
CA PRO A 229 4.04 -27.95 -21.98
C PRO A 229 3.97 -29.46 -21.70
N ILE A 230 5.14 -30.11 -21.67
CA ILE A 230 5.34 -31.52 -21.36
C ILE A 230 6.32 -31.57 -20.19
N GLY A 231 5.88 -32.17 -19.07
CA GLY A 231 6.70 -32.32 -17.87
C GLY A 231 5.89 -32.90 -16.72
N PHE A 232 6.58 -33.34 -15.65
CA PHE A 232 5.95 -33.96 -14.48
C PHE A 232 4.87 -33.10 -13.81
N HIS A 233 4.93 -31.77 -13.98
CA HIS A 233 4.02 -30.81 -13.36
C HIS A 233 3.05 -30.14 -14.33
N SER A 234 3.08 -30.47 -15.64
CA SER A 234 2.32 -29.73 -16.65
C SER A 234 0.81 -29.71 -16.41
N THR A 235 0.25 -30.77 -15.84
CA THR A 235 -1.18 -30.83 -15.47
C THR A 235 -1.50 -29.88 -14.32
N SER A 236 -0.69 -29.90 -13.27
CA SER A 236 -0.87 -29.00 -12.12
C SER A 236 -0.68 -27.55 -12.55
N ASP A 237 0.35 -27.27 -13.33
CA ASP A 237 0.69 -25.92 -13.80
C ASP A 237 -0.40 -25.36 -14.73
N THR A 238 -0.91 -26.18 -15.65
CA THR A 238 -2.01 -25.78 -16.54
C THR A 238 -3.28 -25.50 -15.74
N LEU A 239 -3.60 -26.34 -14.75
CA LEU A 239 -4.78 -26.14 -13.91
C LEU A 239 -4.66 -24.88 -13.04
N THR A 240 -3.53 -24.68 -12.37
CA THR A 240 -3.25 -23.47 -11.58
C THR A 240 -3.33 -22.23 -12.47
N LEU A 241 -2.69 -22.25 -13.64
CA LEU A 241 -2.69 -21.11 -14.55
C LEU A 241 -4.10 -20.82 -15.12
N ALA A 242 -4.90 -21.84 -15.40
CA ALA A 242 -6.29 -21.66 -15.84
C ALA A 242 -7.13 -20.98 -14.77
N ARG A 243 -6.93 -21.34 -13.49
CA ARG A 243 -7.58 -20.70 -12.34
C ARG A 243 -7.12 -19.26 -12.15
N VAL A 244 -5.84 -18.98 -12.36
CA VAL A 244 -5.31 -17.61 -12.36
C VAL A 244 -6.01 -16.79 -13.44
N PHE A 245 -6.03 -17.25 -14.71
CA PHE A 245 -6.71 -16.53 -15.79
C PHE A 245 -8.20 -16.33 -15.52
N GLN A 246 -8.88 -17.35 -14.98
CA GLN A 246 -10.29 -17.21 -14.61
C GLN A 246 -10.50 -16.13 -13.54
N SER A 247 -9.64 -16.10 -12.53
CA SER A 247 -9.66 -15.06 -11.50
C SER A 247 -9.45 -13.67 -12.11
N LEU A 248 -8.42 -13.50 -12.95
CA LEU A 248 -8.15 -12.22 -13.62
C LEU A 248 -9.35 -11.76 -14.46
N PHE A 249 -10.00 -12.69 -15.19
CA PHE A 249 -11.20 -12.40 -15.98
C PHE A 249 -12.38 -11.95 -15.12
N GLU A 250 -12.75 -12.71 -14.08
CA GLU A 250 -13.89 -12.39 -13.21
C GLU A 250 -13.71 -11.05 -12.51
N PHE A 251 -12.51 -10.79 -11.98
CA PHE A 251 -12.22 -9.54 -11.29
C PHE A 251 -12.11 -8.36 -12.25
N ARG A 252 -11.64 -8.56 -13.49
CA ARG A 252 -11.73 -7.53 -14.54
C ARG A 252 -13.18 -7.12 -14.81
N LEU A 253 -14.12 -8.06 -14.89
CA LEU A 253 -15.54 -7.75 -15.06
C LEU A 253 -16.13 -6.99 -13.86
N GLN A 254 -15.67 -7.28 -12.64
CA GLN A 254 -16.06 -6.50 -11.46
C GLN A 254 -15.52 -5.06 -11.52
N LEU A 255 -14.27 -4.86 -11.98
CA LEU A 255 -13.69 -3.53 -12.19
C LEU A 255 -14.47 -2.75 -13.27
N GLU A 256 -14.84 -3.41 -14.36
CA GLU A 256 -15.69 -2.84 -15.40
C GLU A 256 -17.05 -2.37 -14.85
N ALA A 257 -17.70 -3.20 -14.04
CA ALA A 257 -18.97 -2.84 -13.39
C ALA A 257 -18.80 -1.66 -12.41
N TYR A 258 -17.70 -1.64 -11.65
CA TYR A 258 -17.35 -0.56 -10.74
C TYR A 258 -17.19 0.77 -11.50
N ASP A 259 -16.38 0.81 -12.55
CA ASP A 259 -16.15 2.00 -13.34
C ASP A 259 -17.43 2.54 -14.00
N ARG A 260 -18.28 1.63 -14.50
CA ARG A 260 -19.58 1.98 -15.07
C ARG A 260 -20.49 2.61 -14.03
N SER A 261 -20.46 2.14 -12.79
CA SER A 261 -21.23 2.71 -11.70
C SER A 261 -20.79 4.15 -11.38
N ILE A 262 -19.48 4.41 -11.34
CA ILE A 262 -18.92 5.75 -11.11
C ILE A 262 -19.30 6.69 -12.26
N THR A 263 -19.15 6.24 -13.50
CA THR A 263 -19.46 7.04 -14.70
C THR A 263 -20.95 7.41 -14.76
N THR A 264 -21.83 6.47 -14.42
CA THR A 264 -23.28 6.70 -14.39
C THR A 264 -23.67 7.69 -13.30
N SER A 265 -23.20 7.49 -12.07
CA SER A 265 -23.52 8.39 -10.94
C SER A 265 -22.98 9.80 -11.15
N ASN A 266 -21.79 9.94 -11.73
CA ASN A 266 -21.21 11.25 -12.04
C ASN A 266 -22.02 11.98 -13.13
N THR A 267 -22.54 11.25 -14.12
CA THR A 267 -23.39 11.82 -15.19
C THR A 267 -24.73 12.33 -14.66
N ARG A 268 -25.30 11.66 -13.65
CA ARG A 268 -26.57 12.03 -13.03
C ARG A 268 -26.46 13.15 -11.99
N GLY A 269 -25.23 13.49 -11.57
CA GLY A 269 -25.00 14.47 -10.51
C GLY A 269 -25.31 13.95 -9.11
N ASP A 270 -25.44 12.63 -8.96
CA ASP A 270 -25.88 11.96 -7.71
C ASP A 270 -24.76 11.87 -6.66
N ILE A 271 -23.50 12.16 -7.03
CA ILE A 271 -22.37 12.08 -6.11
C ILE A 271 -22.27 13.37 -5.28
N GLU A 272 -22.70 13.30 -4.03
CA GLU A 272 -22.50 14.38 -3.06
C GLU A 272 -21.01 14.76 -2.96
N LEU A 273 -20.71 16.05 -2.75
CA LEU A 273 -19.34 16.56 -2.64
C LEU A 273 -18.49 15.81 -1.61
N ARG A 274 -19.11 15.27 -0.56
CA ARG A 274 -18.47 14.50 0.51
C ARG A 274 -18.09 13.07 0.07
N ASP A 275 -18.81 12.49 -0.89
CA ASP A 275 -18.60 11.14 -1.39
C ASP A 275 -17.58 11.09 -2.52
N ARG A 276 -17.39 12.21 -3.25
CA ARG A 276 -16.41 12.31 -4.34
C ARG A 276 -15.03 11.82 -3.88
N PHE A 277 -14.47 12.46 -2.86
CA PHE A 277 -13.12 12.15 -2.40
C PHE A 277 -13.00 10.84 -1.60
N SER A 278 -14.11 10.29 -1.13
CA SER A 278 -14.09 9.07 -0.31
C SER A 278 -13.66 7.84 -1.12
N GLY A 279 -14.12 7.74 -2.37
CA GLY A 279 -13.77 6.62 -3.26
C GLY A 279 -12.37 6.70 -3.87
N SER A 280 -11.77 7.89 -3.98
CA SER A 280 -10.47 8.06 -4.64
C SER A 280 -9.30 8.28 -3.69
N LEU A 281 -9.53 8.82 -2.49
CA LEU A 281 -8.45 9.23 -1.58
C LEU A 281 -8.34 8.39 -0.31
N PHE A 282 -9.46 7.88 0.19
CA PHE A 282 -9.50 7.23 1.51
C PHE A 282 -9.58 5.70 1.40
N PRO A 283 -9.08 4.99 2.43
CA PRO A 283 -9.16 3.54 2.49
C PRO A 283 -10.60 3.01 2.46
N ILE A 284 -10.79 1.89 1.76
CA ILE A 284 -12.02 1.09 1.76
C ILE A 284 -11.61 -0.34 2.16
N PRO A 285 -11.25 -0.56 3.44
CA PRO A 285 -10.70 -1.84 3.88
C PRO A 285 -11.73 -2.97 3.70
N THR A 286 -11.24 -4.15 3.36
CA THR A 286 -12.05 -5.37 3.26
C THR A 286 -11.67 -6.32 4.39
N PRO A 287 -12.63 -6.82 5.19
CA PRO A 287 -12.31 -7.76 6.26
C PRO A 287 -11.79 -9.08 5.69
N VAL A 288 -10.85 -9.73 6.39
CA VAL A 288 -10.33 -11.06 5.99
C VAL A 288 -11.41 -12.14 6.11
N HIS A 289 -12.25 -12.03 7.16
CA HIS A 289 -13.30 -12.99 7.45
C HIS A 289 -14.68 -12.36 7.22
N SER A 290 -15.57 -13.09 6.54
CA SER A 290 -16.91 -12.62 6.20
C SER A 290 -17.82 -12.30 7.41
N GLY A 291 -17.49 -12.80 8.60
CA GLY A 291 -18.21 -12.51 9.84
C GLY A 291 -17.81 -11.21 10.54
N VAL A 292 -16.74 -10.53 10.10
CA VAL A 292 -16.27 -9.29 10.72
C VAL A 292 -16.99 -8.10 10.11
N ILE A 293 -17.75 -7.38 10.93
CA ILE A 293 -18.40 -6.13 10.54
C ILE A 293 -17.45 -4.98 10.89
N LEU A 294 -16.99 -4.27 9.85
CA LEU A 294 -16.16 -3.10 10.04
C LEU A 294 -16.98 -1.92 10.61
N PRO A 295 -16.39 -1.07 11.47
CA PRO A 295 -17.08 0.10 11.99
C PRO A 295 -17.42 1.07 10.87
N GLY A 296 -18.63 1.65 10.93
CA GLY A 296 -19.03 2.72 10.01
C GLY A 296 -18.21 3.98 10.28
N LEU A 297 -17.44 4.40 9.27
CA LEU A 297 -16.48 5.50 9.38
C LEU A 297 -16.69 6.52 8.26
N THR A 298 -16.55 7.80 8.59
CA THR A 298 -16.36 8.88 7.62
C THR A 298 -14.98 9.50 7.84
N TYR A 299 -14.08 9.31 6.88
CA TYR A 299 -12.74 9.91 6.93
C TYR A 299 -12.79 11.43 6.78
N ARG A 300 -11.93 12.11 7.55
CA ARG A 300 -11.83 13.58 7.57
C ARG A 300 -10.51 14.07 7.00
N GLY A 301 -9.43 13.31 7.15
CA GLY A 301 -8.12 13.67 6.63
C GLY A 301 -7.04 12.72 7.08
N PHE A 302 -5.84 12.90 6.53
CA PHE A 302 -4.66 12.15 6.91
C PHE A 302 -4.08 12.73 8.21
N LEU A 303 -3.58 11.87 9.08
CA LEU A 303 -2.87 12.27 10.29
C LEU A 303 -1.37 12.16 10.02
N SER A 304 -0.69 13.29 9.95
CA SER A 304 0.76 13.33 9.72
C SER A 304 1.50 12.73 10.92
N SER A 305 2.29 11.68 10.68
CA SER A 305 3.17 11.08 11.69
C SER A 305 4.20 12.09 12.23
N LYS A 306 4.60 13.08 11.43
CA LYS A 306 5.65 14.05 11.79
C LYS A 306 5.15 15.23 12.62
N THR A 307 3.93 15.70 12.32
CA THR A 307 3.40 16.93 12.94
C THR A 307 2.24 16.67 13.90
N GLY A 308 1.66 15.46 13.88
CA GLY A 308 0.43 15.14 14.61
C GLY A 308 -0.79 15.95 14.14
N GLN A 309 -0.65 16.74 13.07
CA GLN A 309 -1.70 17.57 12.52
C GLN A 309 -2.46 16.81 11.44
N THR A 310 -3.76 17.10 11.38
CA THR A 310 -4.61 16.62 10.27
C THR A 310 -4.28 17.43 9.03
N THR A 311 -3.96 16.75 7.94
CA THR A 311 -3.83 17.35 6.63
C THR A 311 -4.89 16.82 5.69
N HIS A 312 -5.44 17.71 4.87
CA HIS A 312 -6.31 17.38 3.75
C HIS A 312 -5.52 17.23 2.44
N SER A 313 -4.20 17.51 2.47
CA SER A 313 -3.31 17.31 1.34
C SER A 313 -2.97 15.83 1.18
N LEU A 314 -2.78 15.41 -0.08
CA LEU A 314 -2.38 14.07 -0.46
C LEU A 314 -1.06 13.70 0.23
N VAL A 315 -1.12 12.75 1.15
CA VAL A 315 0.08 12.23 1.82
C VAL A 315 0.72 11.17 0.93
N ASN A 316 2.02 11.30 0.76
CA ASN A 316 2.84 10.28 0.13
C ASN A 316 3.03 9.12 1.10
N LEU A 317 2.26 8.05 0.92
CA LEU A 317 2.27 6.88 1.81
C LEU A 317 3.45 5.94 1.56
N GLY A 318 4.17 6.08 0.44
CA GLY A 318 5.20 5.12 0.04
C GLY A 318 6.35 4.98 1.03
N LYS A 319 6.68 6.05 1.77
CA LYS A 319 7.75 6.01 2.77
C LYS A 319 7.30 5.60 4.17
N GLU A 320 6.00 5.37 4.37
CA GLU A 320 5.43 5.14 5.68
C GLU A 320 5.18 3.64 5.88
N THR A 321 5.57 3.09 7.03
CA THR A 321 5.28 1.70 7.41
C THR A 321 3.87 1.53 7.98
N THR A 322 3.18 2.66 8.25
CA THR A 322 1.81 2.68 8.77
C THR A 322 1.07 3.87 8.16
N ALA A 323 -0.25 3.75 7.99
CA ALA A 323 -1.09 4.86 7.54
C ALA A 323 -2.05 5.26 8.67
N LYS A 324 -2.11 6.55 9.01
CA LYS A 324 -2.95 7.09 10.08
C LYS A 324 -3.92 8.13 9.51
N TYR A 325 -5.19 8.03 9.90
CA TYR A 325 -6.27 8.90 9.43
C TYR A 325 -7.09 9.40 10.61
N VAL A 326 -7.68 10.57 10.45
CA VAL A 326 -8.78 11.03 11.31
C VAL A 326 -10.09 10.65 10.64
N ALA A 327 -11.01 10.09 11.42
CA ALA A 327 -12.36 9.78 10.99
C ALA A 327 -13.39 10.09 12.08
N THR A 328 -14.67 10.03 11.72
CA THR A 328 -15.79 10.02 12.67
C THR A 328 -16.55 8.71 12.55
N LEU A 329 -16.86 8.09 13.69
CA LEU A 329 -17.80 6.98 13.78
C LEU A 329 -19.24 7.46 13.47
N ASN A 330 -20.15 6.51 13.27
CA ASN A 330 -21.57 6.80 12.99
C ASN A 330 -22.27 7.63 14.07
N ASP A 331 -21.82 7.54 15.33
CA ASP A 331 -22.33 8.33 16.46
C ASP A 331 -21.70 9.73 16.57
N GLY A 332 -20.83 10.11 15.62
CA GLY A 332 -20.12 11.38 15.59
C GLY A 332 -18.81 11.40 16.39
N THR A 333 -18.47 10.32 17.10
CA THR A 333 -17.22 10.21 17.86
C THR A 333 -16.03 10.32 16.92
N GLU A 334 -15.10 11.23 17.24
CA GLU A 334 -13.88 11.42 16.47
C GLU A 334 -12.81 10.40 16.88
N VAL A 335 -12.21 9.76 15.89
CA VAL A 335 -11.27 8.64 16.07
C VAL A 335 -10.04 8.78 15.18
N VAL A 336 -8.97 8.11 15.59
CA VAL A 336 -7.81 7.82 14.74
C VAL A 336 -7.96 6.41 14.19
N VAL A 337 -7.84 6.27 12.88
CA VAL A 337 -7.81 4.98 12.18
C VAL A 337 -6.37 4.73 11.75
N LYS A 338 -5.76 3.66 12.22
CA LYS A 338 -4.40 3.24 11.87
C LYS A 338 -4.46 1.92 11.09
N PHE A 339 -3.68 1.85 10.02
CA PHE A 339 -3.38 0.62 9.31
C PHE A 339 -1.90 0.27 9.48
N THR A 340 -1.62 -0.96 9.94
CA THR A 340 -0.27 -1.44 10.24
C THR A 340 -0.17 -2.94 10.06
N ALA A 341 1.01 -3.48 9.80
CA ALA A 341 1.22 -4.91 9.60
C ALA A 341 0.96 -5.74 10.86
N SER A 342 1.26 -5.20 12.04
CA SER A 342 1.10 -5.86 13.34
C SER A 342 0.59 -4.89 14.40
N TYR A 343 -0.28 -5.37 15.30
CA TYR A 343 -0.79 -4.57 16.40
C TYR A 343 -1.14 -5.42 17.62
N ASN A 344 -0.64 -5.04 18.80
CA ASN A 344 -0.98 -5.73 20.03
C ASN A 344 -2.20 -5.10 20.72
N SER A 345 -3.39 -5.54 20.31
CA SER A 345 -4.65 -5.05 20.88
C SER A 345 -4.82 -5.40 22.36
N ALA A 346 -4.21 -6.49 22.84
CA ALA A 346 -4.30 -6.88 24.25
C ALA A 346 -3.50 -5.92 25.16
N ALA A 347 -2.28 -5.56 24.76
CA ALA A 347 -1.46 -4.56 25.43
C ALA A 347 -2.15 -3.19 25.45
N HIS A 348 -2.72 -2.79 24.31
CA HIS A 348 -3.45 -1.52 24.20
C HIS A 348 -4.66 -1.50 25.12
N ARG A 349 -5.53 -2.53 25.09
CA ARG A 349 -6.70 -2.59 25.99
C ARG A 349 -6.30 -2.57 27.46
N LEU A 350 -5.26 -3.33 27.85
CA LEU A 350 -4.77 -3.36 29.23
C LEU A 350 -4.42 -1.96 29.76
N LEU A 351 -3.67 -1.18 28.98
CA LEU A 351 -3.32 0.19 29.37
C LEU A 351 -4.50 1.14 29.26
N SER A 352 -5.37 0.95 28.27
CA SER A 352 -6.57 1.77 28.09
C SER A 352 -7.53 1.64 29.27
N ASP A 353 -7.78 0.42 29.76
CA ASP A 353 -8.62 0.15 30.92
C ASP A 353 -8.07 0.79 32.21
N SER A 354 -6.77 1.07 32.25
CA SER A 354 -6.08 1.75 33.35
C SER A 354 -5.92 3.27 33.13
N GLY A 355 -6.46 3.83 32.04
CA GLY A 355 -6.33 5.25 31.71
C GLY A 355 -4.92 5.68 31.27
N LEU A 356 -4.11 4.73 30.80
CA LEU A 356 -2.71 4.93 30.38
C LEU A 356 -2.51 4.77 28.86
N ALA A 357 -3.59 4.56 28.11
CA ALA A 357 -3.62 4.59 26.66
C ALA A 357 -4.99 5.10 26.16
N PRO A 358 -5.08 5.65 24.94
CA PRO A 358 -6.36 6.08 24.37
C PRO A 358 -7.34 4.90 24.28
N ARG A 359 -8.65 5.17 24.34
CA ARG A 359 -9.66 4.11 24.18
C ARG A 359 -9.51 3.38 22.84
N LEU A 360 -9.47 2.04 22.87
CA LEU A 360 -9.51 1.21 21.66
C LEU A 360 -10.96 0.85 21.32
N TYR A 361 -11.44 1.27 20.15
CA TYR A 361 -12.80 0.97 19.67
C TYR A 361 -12.86 -0.30 18.82
N PHE A 362 -11.85 -0.54 17.98
CA PHE A 362 -11.84 -1.67 17.05
C PHE A 362 -10.40 -2.07 16.72
N CYS A 363 -10.14 -3.37 16.60
CA CYS A 363 -8.86 -3.87 16.10
C CYS A 363 -9.06 -5.26 15.48
N GLU A 364 -9.00 -5.36 14.14
CA GLU A 364 -9.16 -6.61 13.40
C GLU A 364 -8.27 -6.67 12.17
N ARG A 365 -8.08 -7.88 11.61
CA ARG A 365 -7.36 -8.09 10.35
C ARG A 365 -8.22 -7.73 9.14
N VAL A 366 -7.61 -6.99 8.22
CA VAL A 366 -8.16 -6.63 6.91
C VAL A 366 -7.22 -7.12 5.81
N MET A 367 -7.76 -7.29 4.61
CA MET A 367 -6.99 -7.74 3.44
C MET A 367 -5.82 -6.80 3.12
N GLY A 368 -4.76 -7.35 2.52
CA GLY A 368 -3.47 -6.66 2.34
C GLY A 368 -2.50 -6.88 3.50
N ASP A 369 -2.76 -7.89 4.34
CA ASP A 369 -1.95 -8.24 5.52
C ASP A 369 -1.83 -7.14 6.58
N LEU A 370 -2.87 -6.32 6.71
CA LEU A 370 -2.92 -5.21 7.67
C LEU A 370 -3.89 -5.51 8.83
N ALA A 371 -3.58 -4.94 9.98
CA ALA A 371 -4.54 -4.68 11.04
C ALA A 371 -5.15 -3.29 10.83
N MET A 372 -6.47 -3.20 10.97
CA MET A 372 -7.21 -1.96 11.08
C MET A 372 -7.47 -1.67 12.55
N VAL A 373 -6.94 -0.56 13.05
CA VAL A 373 -7.05 -0.15 14.45
C VAL A 373 -7.82 1.17 14.51
N VAL A 374 -8.93 1.20 15.23
CA VAL A 374 -9.72 2.41 15.48
C VAL A 374 -9.61 2.75 16.96
N MET A 375 -9.03 3.90 17.26
CA MET A 375 -8.78 4.35 18.63
C MET A 375 -9.23 5.80 18.82
N GLU A 376 -9.38 6.22 20.07
CA GLU A 376 -9.74 7.58 20.45
C GLU A 376 -8.78 8.61 19.88
N ARG A 377 -9.35 9.70 19.33
CA ARG A 377 -8.58 10.89 19.01
C ARG A 377 -8.45 11.76 20.27
N VAL A 378 -7.32 11.62 20.95
CA VAL A 378 -6.97 12.46 22.09
C VAL A 378 -6.79 13.92 21.62
N ARG A 379 -7.49 14.86 22.25
CA ARG A 379 -7.36 16.30 22.00
C ARG A 379 -6.50 16.95 23.09
N ASN A 380 -5.99 18.15 22.80
CA ASN A 380 -5.16 18.93 23.73
C ASN A 380 -3.93 18.15 24.25
N CYS A 381 -3.36 17.30 23.40
CA CYS A 381 -2.16 16.53 23.70
C CYS A 381 -1.03 16.88 22.74
N VAL A 382 0.19 16.69 23.22
CA VAL A 382 1.42 16.78 22.42
C VAL A 382 2.32 15.59 22.75
N PRO A 383 3.13 15.08 21.79
CA PRO A 383 4.16 14.11 22.10
C PRO A 383 5.16 14.67 23.11
N LEU A 384 5.69 13.81 23.99
CA LEU A 384 6.71 14.21 24.96
C LEU A 384 7.95 14.77 24.26
N ALA A 385 8.33 14.22 23.10
CA ALA A 385 9.41 14.75 22.26
C ALA A 385 9.21 16.24 21.92
N TYR A 386 7.97 16.68 21.68
CA TYR A 386 7.67 18.08 21.39
C TYR A 386 7.84 18.95 22.64
N LEU A 387 7.35 18.49 23.79
CA LEU A 387 7.50 19.21 25.07
C LEU A 387 8.95 19.36 25.49
N LEU A 388 9.79 18.33 25.31
CA LEU A 388 11.21 18.40 25.64
C LEU A 388 11.97 19.41 24.75
N ASN A 389 11.54 19.58 23.50
CA ASN A 389 12.22 20.47 22.55
C ASN A 389 11.67 21.91 22.52
N HIS A 390 10.41 22.13 22.93
CA HIS A 390 9.72 23.42 22.78
C HIS A 390 8.95 23.87 24.03
N GLY A 391 9.03 23.13 25.13
CA GLY A 391 8.39 23.48 26.39
C GLY A 391 9.02 24.73 27.02
N PRO A 392 8.27 25.52 27.80
CA PRO A 392 8.84 26.63 28.55
C PRO A 392 9.89 26.12 29.56
N GLU A 393 11.01 26.85 29.64
CA GLU A 393 12.08 26.63 30.64
C GLU A 393 11.46 26.54 32.05
N GLY A 394 11.84 25.52 32.84
CA GLY A 394 11.38 25.35 34.22
C GLY A 394 10.09 24.52 34.42
N THR A 395 9.69 23.68 33.46
CA THR A 395 8.54 22.74 33.58
C THR A 395 8.78 21.51 34.48
N GLY A 396 9.70 21.59 35.45
CA GLY A 396 10.14 20.45 36.28
C GLY A 396 9.04 19.74 37.08
N SER A 397 7.89 20.37 37.36
CA SER A 397 6.82 19.74 38.16
C SER A 397 5.89 18.79 37.40
N GLY A 398 5.82 18.88 36.05
CA GLY A 398 5.00 17.99 35.23
C GLY A 398 5.72 16.70 34.82
N VAL A 399 7.02 16.65 35.04
CA VAL A 399 7.93 15.70 34.40
C VAL A 399 8.13 14.44 35.24
N ASP A 400 8.24 14.56 36.57
CA ASP A 400 8.19 13.43 37.50
C ASP A 400 6.89 12.64 37.36
N PHE A 401 5.78 13.35 37.11
CA PHE A 401 4.48 12.75 36.85
C PHE A 401 4.50 11.89 35.57
N VAL A 402 5.17 12.36 34.51
CA VAL A 402 5.31 11.61 33.27
C VAL A 402 6.09 10.32 33.48
N VAL A 403 7.26 10.41 34.11
CA VAL A 403 8.08 9.22 34.42
C VAL A 403 7.28 8.21 35.22
N LYS A 404 6.62 8.65 36.30
CA LYS A 404 5.82 7.78 37.16
C LYS A 404 4.71 7.07 36.39
N LYS A 405 4.04 7.77 35.46
CA LYS A 405 2.97 7.19 34.63
C LYS A 405 3.50 6.21 33.59
N VAL A 406 4.67 6.49 33.02
CA VAL A 406 5.34 5.56 32.10
C VAL A 406 5.79 4.30 32.84
N GLU A 407 6.39 4.43 34.03
CA GLU A 407 6.75 3.30 34.89
C GLU A 407 5.53 2.45 35.26
N GLU A 408 4.43 3.09 35.61
CA GLU A 408 3.16 2.43 35.90
C GLU A 408 2.67 1.62 34.70
N ALA A 409 2.70 2.19 33.49
CA ALA A 409 2.30 1.53 32.26
C ALA A 409 3.21 0.33 31.93
N VAL A 410 4.53 0.52 31.98
CA VAL A 410 5.51 -0.55 31.74
C VAL A 410 5.34 -1.69 32.74
N ARG A 411 5.15 -1.37 34.02
CA ARG A 411 4.91 -2.38 35.06
C ARG A 411 3.67 -3.22 34.77
N LEU A 412 2.54 -2.58 34.41
CA LEU A 412 1.30 -3.30 34.08
C LEU A 412 1.47 -4.25 32.88
N LEU A 413 2.20 -3.82 31.84
CA LEU A 413 2.54 -4.69 30.71
C LEU A 413 3.42 -5.86 31.14
N HIS A 414 4.45 -5.60 31.95
CA HIS A 414 5.40 -6.60 32.42
C HIS A 414 4.76 -7.66 33.33
N GLU A 415 3.79 -7.26 34.16
CA GLU A 415 2.96 -8.15 34.97
C GLU A 415 2.16 -9.15 34.11
N ARG A 416 1.90 -8.83 32.84
CA ARG A 416 1.26 -9.71 31.84
C ARG A 416 2.25 -10.32 30.85
N GLU A 417 3.55 -10.28 31.16
CA GLU A 417 4.62 -10.78 30.29
C GLU A 417 4.66 -10.08 28.91
N ILE A 418 4.23 -8.83 28.83
CA ILE A 418 4.27 -8.04 27.60
C ILE A 418 5.42 -7.03 27.70
N VAL A 419 6.25 -6.98 26.67
CA VAL A 419 7.25 -5.93 26.43
C VAL A 419 6.64 -4.93 25.46
N PHE A 420 6.73 -3.63 25.75
CA PHE A 420 6.24 -2.57 24.86
C PHE A 420 7.12 -2.44 23.62
N GLY A 421 8.44 -2.54 23.80
CA GLY A 421 9.43 -2.67 22.73
C GLY A 421 9.80 -1.37 22.04
N ASN A 422 8.82 -0.47 21.81
CA ASN A 422 9.04 0.81 21.14
C ASN A 422 8.84 2.01 22.08
N LEU A 423 9.29 1.91 23.33
CA LEU A 423 9.11 2.98 24.31
C LEU A 423 10.04 4.15 23.97
N ARG A 424 9.44 5.26 23.54
CA ARG A 424 10.14 6.50 23.17
C ARG A 424 9.25 7.72 23.40
N GLU A 425 9.89 8.86 23.47
CA GLU A 425 9.29 10.18 23.65
C GLU A 425 8.26 10.55 22.57
N GLU A 426 8.35 10.00 21.36
CA GLU A 426 7.35 10.19 20.29
C GLU A 426 6.07 9.38 20.53
N ASN A 427 6.18 8.28 21.27
CA ASN A 427 5.08 7.36 21.57
C ASN A 427 4.43 7.62 22.93
N ILE A 428 4.79 8.73 23.58
CA ILE A 428 4.20 9.18 24.85
C ILE A 428 3.46 10.50 24.59
N LEU A 429 2.13 10.46 24.70
CA LEU A 429 1.29 11.65 24.59
C LEU A 429 1.07 12.26 25.98
N CYS A 430 1.38 13.55 26.11
CA CYS A 430 1.10 14.34 27.30
C CYS A 430 -0.15 15.19 27.04
N VAL A 431 -1.21 14.97 27.81
CA VAL A 431 -2.46 15.75 27.72
C VAL A 431 -2.36 16.94 28.66
N ALA A 432 -2.54 18.14 28.15
CA ALA A 432 -2.42 19.36 28.93
C ALA A 432 -3.65 19.59 29.83
N ALA A 433 -3.43 19.87 31.11
CA ALA A 433 -4.42 20.49 32.00
C ALA A 433 -4.43 22.02 31.83
N SER A 434 -3.27 22.60 31.55
CA SER A 434 -3.05 24.02 31.23
C SER A 434 -1.78 24.17 30.39
N LYS A 435 -1.41 25.41 30.01
CA LYS A 435 -0.17 25.66 29.23
C LYS A 435 1.12 25.14 29.89
N SER A 436 1.10 24.84 31.19
CA SER A 436 2.27 24.46 31.98
C SER A 436 2.06 23.23 32.87
N SER A 437 0.96 22.48 32.70
CA SER A 437 0.71 21.28 33.50
C SER A 437 0.16 20.11 32.67
N VAL A 438 0.64 18.91 32.98
CA VAL A 438 0.21 17.65 32.35
C VAL A 438 -0.89 17.03 33.21
N ALA A 439 -2.06 16.81 32.61
CA ALA A 439 -3.21 16.18 33.25
C ALA A 439 -3.11 14.66 33.24
N SER A 440 -2.65 14.11 32.12
CA SER A 440 -2.56 12.67 31.89
C SER A 440 -1.47 12.33 30.88
N VAL A 441 -1.02 11.09 30.92
CA VAL A 441 0.04 10.55 30.08
C VAL A 441 -0.45 9.25 29.48
N LEU A 442 -0.38 9.17 28.15
CA LEU A 442 -0.94 8.07 27.38
C LEU A 442 0.14 7.49 26.47
N LEU A 443 0.35 6.17 26.53
CA LEU A 443 1.18 5.46 25.58
C LEU A 443 0.39 5.17 24.30
N VAL A 444 1.06 5.31 23.16
CA VAL A 444 0.52 5.02 21.82
C VAL A 444 1.50 4.18 21.00
N ASP A 445 1.04 3.64 19.88
CA ASP A 445 1.88 2.85 18.95
C ASP A 445 2.32 1.46 19.47
N PHE A 446 1.33 0.60 19.71
CA PHE A 446 1.49 -0.79 20.20
C PHE A 446 1.87 -1.80 19.11
N ASP A 447 2.45 -1.35 17.99
CA ASP A 447 2.75 -2.20 16.83
C ASP A 447 3.80 -3.27 17.15
N TRP A 448 4.73 -2.93 18.05
CA TRP A 448 5.88 -3.76 18.40
C TRP A 448 5.66 -4.54 19.70
N ALA A 449 4.64 -4.19 20.47
CA ALA A 449 4.43 -4.81 21.77
C ALA A 449 4.21 -6.32 21.60
N ALA A 450 4.92 -7.12 22.38
CA ALA A 450 4.94 -8.57 22.21
C ALA A 450 5.29 -9.28 23.52
N LYS A 451 5.15 -10.61 23.56
CA LYS A 451 5.44 -11.39 24.76
C LYS A 451 6.94 -11.43 25.06
N ASP A 452 7.31 -11.28 26.32
CA ASP A 452 8.67 -11.34 26.83
C ASP A 452 9.35 -12.66 26.47
N GLY A 453 10.56 -12.60 25.91
CA GLY A 453 11.34 -13.77 25.50
C GLY A 453 10.87 -14.47 24.22
N GLU A 454 9.73 -14.08 23.64
CA GLU A 454 9.17 -14.68 22.42
C GLU A 454 9.04 -13.67 21.27
N GLY A 455 8.58 -12.45 21.58
CA GLY A 455 8.45 -11.35 20.64
C GLY A 455 9.79 -10.93 20.05
N ARG A 456 9.76 -10.40 18.83
CA ARG A 456 10.98 -9.95 18.12
C ARG A 456 10.83 -8.55 17.58
N TYR A 457 11.94 -7.81 17.56
CA TYR A 457 12.02 -6.54 16.88
C TYR A 457 11.84 -6.69 15.37
N PRO A 458 11.39 -5.65 14.65
CA PRO A 458 11.39 -5.65 13.20
C PRO A 458 12.78 -5.97 12.63
N ALA A 459 12.81 -6.69 11.50
CA ALA A 459 14.07 -6.97 10.81
C ALA A 459 14.73 -5.71 10.22
N ALA A 460 13.94 -4.66 9.97
CA ALA A 460 14.41 -3.35 9.52
C ALA A 460 14.57 -2.35 10.69
N LEU A 461 14.90 -2.82 11.89
CA LEU A 461 15.22 -1.94 13.01
C LEU A 461 16.43 -1.08 12.62
N ASN A 462 16.29 0.25 12.62
CA ASN A 462 17.38 1.15 12.30
C ASN A 462 18.50 0.99 13.34
N ASP A 463 19.65 0.42 12.94
CA ASP A 463 20.90 0.33 13.72
C ASP A 463 21.76 1.58 13.53
N SER A 464 21.15 2.77 13.51
CA SER A 464 21.87 4.04 13.30
C SER A 464 22.79 4.42 14.47
N GLY A 465 23.06 3.51 15.40
CA GLY A 465 24.02 3.68 16.51
C GLY A 465 25.43 3.14 16.22
N LYS A 466 25.70 2.62 15.01
CA LYS A 466 27.03 2.15 14.60
C LYS A 466 27.50 2.80 13.30
N SER A 467 27.61 4.14 13.28
CA SER A 467 28.55 4.76 12.35
C SER A 467 29.87 4.99 13.07
N ASP A 468 30.94 4.36 12.61
CA ASP A 468 32.34 4.61 13.03
C ASP A 468 32.85 6.02 12.62
N SER A 469 31.96 7.01 12.56
CA SER A 469 32.28 8.39 12.20
C SER A 469 31.83 9.33 13.31
N ASP A 470 32.79 10.04 13.89
CA ASP A 470 32.70 11.02 14.98
C ASP A 470 31.81 12.26 14.70
N GLU A 471 30.89 12.19 13.74
CA GLU A 471 29.96 13.28 13.43
C GLU A 471 28.59 13.02 14.06
N LYS A 472 28.41 13.57 15.27
CA LYS A 472 27.11 13.73 15.93
C LYS A 472 26.11 14.40 14.98
N THR A 473 25.34 13.59 14.27
CA THR A 473 24.10 14.05 13.64
C THR A 473 23.00 13.92 14.68
N THR A 474 22.22 14.98 14.86
CA THR A 474 21.14 15.08 15.83
C THR A 474 20.06 14.03 15.54
N GLY A 475 20.08 12.92 16.28
CA GLY A 475 19.01 11.92 16.28
C GLY A 475 19.46 10.48 16.55
N ASP A 476 20.45 10.26 17.43
CA ASP A 476 20.86 8.90 17.80
C ASP A 476 19.75 8.19 18.59
N CYS A 477 18.99 7.33 17.92
CA CYS A 477 18.06 6.42 18.59
C CYS A 477 18.85 5.37 19.37
N GLN A 478 19.23 5.67 20.61
CA GLN A 478 19.92 4.72 21.45
C GLN A 478 18.97 3.57 21.84
N TRP A 479 19.36 2.35 21.49
CA TRP A 479 18.65 1.13 21.83
C TRP A 479 19.29 0.44 23.03
N ALA A 480 18.48 -0.28 23.81
CA ALA A 480 19.00 -1.13 24.88
C ALA A 480 19.93 -2.21 24.30
N GLU A 481 20.94 -2.61 25.06
CA GLU A 481 21.79 -3.74 24.68
C GLU A 481 20.92 -5.00 24.44
N GLY A 482 21.09 -5.64 23.27
CA GLY A 482 20.28 -6.78 22.84
C GLY A 482 18.99 -6.43 22.08
N ALA A 483 18.63 -5.14 21.95
CA ALA A 483 17.58 -4.68 21.04
C ALA A 483 18.16 -4.45 19.64
N GLU A 484 18.28 -5.54 18.88
CA GLU A 484 18.86 -5.58 17.54
C GLU A 484 17.84 -6.02 16.47
N PRO A 485 18.13 -5.85 15.16
CA PRO A 485 17.26 -6.32 14.09
C PRO A 485 16.84 -7.79 14.27
N PHE A 486 15.53 -8.06 14.34
CA PHE A 486 14.95 -9.38 14.61
C PHE A 486 15.37 -10.04 15.95
N GLY A 487 16.02 -9.28 16.83
CA GLY A 487 16.39 -9.69 18.19
C GLY A 487 15.16 -9.94 19.06
N VAL A 488 15.32 -10.79 20.07
CA VAL A 488 14.25 -11.17 21.01
C VAL A 488 13.99 -10.03 22.00
N MET A 489 12.73 -9.62 22.12
CA MET A 489 12.30 -8.59 23.07
C MET A 489 12.37 -9.11 24.50
N LYS A 490 12.93 -8.28 25.39
CA LYS A 490 13.02 -8.56 26.81
C LYS A 490 12.46 -7.39 27.61
N LYS A 491 11.83 -7.65 28.76
CA LYS A 491 11.39 -6.61 29.71
C LYS A 491 12.50 -5.62 30.06
N ALA A 492 13.74 -6.10 30.16
CA ALA A 492 14.92 -5.27 30.41
C ALA A 492 15.11 -4.14 29.38
N HIS A 493 14.65 -4.32 28.14
CA HIS A 493 14.72 -3.29 27.12
C HIS A 493 13.80 -2.10 27.44
N ASP A 494 12.57 -2.36 27.90
CA ASP A 494 11.67 -1.27 28.33
C ASP A 494 12.21 -0.58 29.58
N VAL A 495 12.75 -1.34 30.55
CA VAL A 495 13.37 -0.76 31.75
C VAL A 495 14.51 0.18 31.38
N TRP A 496 15.38 -0.25 30.46
CA TRP A 496 16.46 0.59 29.97
C TRP A 496 15.94 1.88 29.29
N GLN A 497 14.86 1.79 28.50
CA GLN A 497 14.23 2.97 27.89
C GLN A 497 13.61 3.92 28.91
N VAL A 498 13.03 3.40 30.00
CA VAL A 498 12.54 4.23 31.12
C VAL A 498 13.70 4.99 31.77
N GLU A 499 14.82 4.32 32.04
CA GLU A 499 16.01 4.97 32.62
C GLU A 499 16.63 6.01 31.67
N ARG A 500 16.67 5.72 30.37
CA ARG A 500 17.08 6.69 29.34
C ARG A 500 16.17 7.93 29.39
N LEU A 501 14.85 7.72 29.44
CA LEU A 501 13.88 8.79 29.48
C LEU A 501 14.06 9.67 30.72
N LYS A 502 14.24 9.07 31.91
CA LYS A 502 14.55 9.80 33.16
C LYS A 502 15.78 10.68 33.02
N LYS A 503 16.85 10.15 32.44
CA LYS A 503 18.10 10.90 32.25
C LYS A 503 17.89 12.10 31.31
N MET A 504 17.27 11.88 30.16
CA MET A 504 16.97 12.94 29.18
C MET A 504 16.16 14.07 29.82
N ILE A 505 15.13 13.69 30.58
CA ILE A 505 14.26 14.60 31.33
C ILE A 505 15.05 15.45 32.33
N ASN A 506 15.94 14.84 33.11
CA ASN A 506 16.72 15.55 34.13
C ASN A 506 17.70 16.53 33.48
N ASP A 507 18.32 16.14 32.37
CA ASP A 507 19.23 16.98 31.61
C ASP A 507 18.50 18.19 31.00
N SER A 508 17.24 18.05 30.57
CA SER A 508 16.42 19.15 30.03
C SER A 508 15.91 20.15 31.07
N VAL A 509 15.91 19.81 32.37
CA VAL A 509 15.50 20.70 33.47
C VAL A 509 16.67 21.51 34.03
N THR A 510 17.91 21.11 33.71
CA THR A 510 19.14 21.69 34.28
C THR A 510 19.80 22.74 33.36
N ILE A 511 19.26 22.93 32.14
CA ILE A 511 19.63 23.99 31.19
C ILE A 511 18.66 25.15 31.36
#